data_AF-A0A2Z6LL62-F1
#
_entry.id   AF-A0A2Z6LL62-F1
#
_cell.length_a   1.000
_cell.length_b   1.000
_cell.length_c   1.000
_cell.angle_alpha   90.00
_cell.angle_beta   90.00
_cell.angle_gamma   90.00
#
_symmetry.space_group_name_H-M   'P 1'
#
loop_
_entity.id
_entity.type
_entity.pdbx_description
1 polymer ?
#
loop_
_entity_poly.entity_id
_entity_poly.type
_entity_poly.pdbx_seq_one_letter_code
_entity_poly.pdbx_strand_id
1 'polypeptide(L)'
;MDILSLLSYSLFYLVLFFTFNLLFKSRKFNNLPPGPLSLPIIGNLHHLKRPLHHTFKGLSKKYGDVISLWFGSRLVVVVSSPSIVEECFTKNDVVLANRPRFLSGKYIYYNYTTLGSTSYGEHWRNLRRITAIDVLSSHRINSFTGVRRDEIHRLIKKLADESSKDFVEVELRSRFYDMTFNNIMRMISGKRYYGDDCDMMDVEEAKEFRAMVTDLLKLSGANNKNDFLPILRVIDFENLEKRLKKISNKTDTFLRGLIQEHRNKKQHTNTMIDHLLRFKVPRDTILLINAWAIHRDPETWSEATSFKPERFEKEGELAKLIAFGLGRRACPGGGLAMRAICLTLGLLIQCFEWKKVDDKEIDMSEESGFTLSRSVPLKAMCKVRPVIKKLVE
;
A
#
# COMPACT_ATOMS: atom_id res chain seq x y z
N MET A 1 -40.11 -23.87 39.98
CA MET A 1 -39.56 -23.51 38.65
C MET A 1 -40.48 -24.09 37.62
N ASP A 2 -41.04 -23.28 36.74
CA ASP A 2 -42.00 -23.74 35.75
C ASP A 2 -41.30 -24.55 34.65
N ILE A 3 -42.00 -25.51 34.05
CA ILE A 3 -41.46 -26.36 32.98
C ILE A 3 -40.93 -25.52 31.80
N LEU A 4 -41.60 -24.39 31.51
CA LEU A 4 -41.15 -23.39 30.53
C LEU A 4 -39.76 -22.80 30.84
N SER A 5 -39.41 -22.61 32.11
CA SER A 5 -38.09 -22.11 32.52
C SER A 5 -36.98 -23.17 32.35
N LEU A 6 -37.26 -24.43 32.67
CA LEU A 6 -36.33 -25.54 32.43
C LEU A 6 -36.10 -25.78 30.93
N LEU A 7 -37.15 -25.64 30.10
CA LEU A 7 -37.04 -25.71 28.65
C LEU A 7 -36.26 -24.53 28.04
N SER A 8 -36.43 -23.30 28.55
CA SER A 8 -35.66 -22.16 28.04
C SER A 8 -34.17 -22.23 28.43
N TYR A 9 -33.84 -22.66 29.65
CA TYR A 9 -32.45 -22.92 30.04
C TYR A 9 -31.83 -24.08 29.24
N SER A 10 -32.52 -25.20 29.06
CA SER A 10 -31.97 -26.33 28.29
C SER A 10 -31.76 -25.99 26.81
N LEU A 11 -32.67 -25.21 26.21
CA LEU A 11 -32.50 -24.67 24.86
C LEU A 11 -31.32 -23.68 24.78
N PHE A 12 -31.14 -22.81 25.77
CA PHE A 12 -30.00 -21.90 25.85
C PHE A 12 -28.66 -22.65 25.96
N TYR A 13 -28.58 -23.68 26.81
CA TYR A 13 -27.40 -24.53 26.91
C TYR A 13 -27.16 -25.39 25.66
N LEU A 14 -28.20 -25.86 24.97
CA LEU A 14 -28.07 -26.53 23.67
C LEU A 14 -27.56 -25.57 22.58
N VAL A 15 -28.06 -24.34 22.52
CA VAL A 15 -27.57 -23.31 21.59
C VAL A 15 -26.13 -22.93 21.93
N LEU A 16 -25.76 -22.79 23.20
CA LEU A 16 -24.36 -22.62 23.62
C LEU A 16 -23.50 -23.81 23.21
N PHE A 17 -23.94 -25.05 23.43
CA PHE A 17 -23.18 -26.26 23.10
C PHE A 17 -23.01 -26.46 21.58
N PHE A 18 -24.05 -26.19 20.78
CA PHE A 18 -23.96 -26.24 19.32
C PHE A 18 -23.15 -25.07 18.74
N THR A 19 -23.30 -23.85 19.25
CA THR A 19 -22.44 -22.73 18.82
C THR A 19 -20.99 -22.96 19.24
N PHE A 20 -20.73 -23.47 20.44
CA PHE A 20 -19.39 -23.90 20.88
C PHE A 20 -18.83 -24.98 19.93
N ASN A 21 -19.55 -26.07 19.66
CA ASN A 21 -19.10 -27.10 18.72
C ASN A 21 -18.97 -26.62 17.27
N LEU A 22 -19.66 -25.56 16.84
CA LEU A 22 -19.48 -24.93 15.53
C LEU A 22 -18.26 -23.99 15.50
N LEU A 23 -17.98 -23.28 16.61
CA LEU A 23 -16.83 -22.37 16.76
C LEU A 23 -15.51 -23.11 17.05
N PHE A 24 -15.60 -24.27 17.71
CA PHE A 24 -14.51 -25.18 18.07
C PHE A 24 -14.39 -26.38 17.11
N LYS A 25 -15.24 -26.46 16.07
CA LYS A 25 -15.16 -27.51 15.03
C LYS A 25 -13.75 -27.46 14.42
N SER A 26 -12.93 -28.47 14.76
CA SER A 26 -11.52 -28.47 14.39
C SER A 26 -11.37 -28.29 12.88
N ARG A 27 -10.58 -27.28 12.49
CA ARG A 27 -10.36 -26.91 11.09
C ARG A 27 -9.42 -27.93 10.46
N LYS A 28 -9.96 -29.11 10.13
CA LYS A 28 -9.26 -30.24 9.51
C LYS A 28 -8.80 -29.93 8.07
N PHE A 29 -7.79 -29.07 7.99
CA PHE A 29 -6.91 -28.95 6.83
C PHE A 29 -5.72 -29.86 7.10
N ASN A 30 -5.67 -30.98 6.39
CA ASN A 30 -4.51 -31.87 6.45
C ASN A 30 -3.32 -31.20 5.75
N ASN A 31 -2.10 -31.54 6.17
CA ASN A 31 -0.85 -31.10 5.53
C ASN A 31 -0.66 -29.57 5.47
N LEU A 32 -1.16 -28.83 6.46
CA LEU A 32 -0.80 -27.43 6.63
C LEU A 32 0.69 -27.27 7.00
N PRO A 33 1.39 -26.22 6.50
CA PRO A 33 2.68 -25.80 7.03
C PRO A 33 2.64 -25.55 8.54
N PRO A 34 3.76 -25.75 9.27
CA PRO A 34 3.83 -25.61 10.74
C PRO A 34 3.42 -24.22 11.24
N GLY A 35 3.09 -24.09 12.53
CA GLY A 35 2.76 -22.80 13.11
C GLY A 35 2.39 -22.83 14.59
N PRO A 36 2.23 -21.65 15.22
CA PRO A 36 1.79 -21.54 16.60
C PRO A 36 0.34 -22.01 16.78
N LEU A 37 0.05 -22.63 17.93
CA LEU A 37 -1.31 -23.04 18.31
C LEU A 37 -2.28 -21.85 18.24
N SER A 38 -3.42 -22.09 17.60
CA SER A 38 -4.45 -21.08 17.34
C SER A 38 -5.57 -21.16 18.37
N LEU A 39 -5.91 -20.05 19.02
CA LEU A 39 -7.03 -20.02 19.97
C LEU A 39 -8.39 -20.10 19.23
N PRO A 40 -9.43 -20.65 19.87
CA PRO A 40 -10.79 -20.64 19.33
C PRO A 40 -11.26 -19.23 18.96
N ILE A 41 -12.09 -19.13 17.91
CA ILE A 41 -12.66 -17.88 17.36
C ILE A 41 -11.61 -16.91 16.77
N ILE A 42 -10.62 -16.47 17.56
CA ILE A 42 -9.64 -15.43 17.20
C ILE A 42 -8.39 -15.95 16.47
N GLY A 43 -8.16 -17.26 16.48
CA GLY A 43 -6.95 -17.85 15.89
C GLY A 43 -5.68 -17.36 16.60
N ASN A 44 -4.66 -16.98 15.83
CA ASN A 44 -3.39 -16.44 16.33
C ASN A 44 -3.38 -14.91 16.47
N LEU A 45 -4.50 -14.20 16.24
CA LEU A 45 -4.55 -12.71 16.27
C LEU A 45 -3.97 -12.10 17.57
N HIS A 46 -4.08 -12.81 18.70
CA HIS A 46 -3.55 -12.42 20.00
C HIS A 46 -2.01 -12.36 20.06
N HIS A 47 -1.30 -13.10 19.20
CA HIS A 47 0.16 -13.03 19.08
C HIS A 47 0.63 -11.93 18.11
N LEU A 48 -0.26 -11.33 17.31
CA LEU A 48 0.09 -10.41 16.24
C LEU A 48 0.36 -8.99 16.72
N LYS A 49 1.52 -8.79 17.34
CA LYS A 49 2.05 -7.44 17.58
C LYS A 49 2.32 -6.72 16.25
N ARG A 50 2.09 -5.41 16.24
CA ARG A 50 2.41 -4.51 15.13
C ARG A 50 3.82 -3.92 15.34
N PRO A 51 4.65 -3.72 14.30
CA PRO A 51 4.42 -4.05 12.88
C PRO A 51 4.37 -5.56 12.62
N LEU A 52 3.46 -6.01 11.76
CA LEU A 52 3.17 -7.43 11.58
C LEU A 52 4.35 -8.25 11.03
N HIS A 53 5.18 -7.68 10.16
CA HIS A 53 6.31 -8.38 9.55
C HIS A 53 7.42 -8.71 10.58
N HIS A 54 7.55 -7.94 11.67
CA HIS A 54 8.47 -8.25 12.77
C HIS A 54 7.99 -9.51 13.51
N THR A 55 6.69 -9.58 13.84
CA THR A 55 6.06 -10.77 14.41
C THR A 55 6.21 -11.97 13.47
N PHE A 56 5.97 -11.79 12.16
CA PHE A 56 6.18 -12.87 11.18
C PHE A 56 7.63 -13.36 11.15
N LYS A 57 8.63 -12.47 11.10
CA LYS A 57 10.05 -12.87 11.13
C LYS A 57 10.41 -13.62 12.42
N GLY A 58 9.86 -13.21 13.56
CA GLY A 58 10.02 -13.93 14.84
C GLY A 58 9.36 -15.32 14.85
N LEU A 59 8.22 -15.48 14.17
CA LEU A 59 7.55 -16.77 14.02
C LEU A 59 8.27 -17.69 13.02
N SER A 60 8.74 -17.19 11.87
CA SER A 60 9.49 -18.00 10.90
C SER A 60 10.78 -18.55 11.52
N LYS A 61 11.49 -17.75 12.33
CA LYS A 61 12.65 -18.23 13.13
C LYS A 61 12.34 -19.37 14.11
N LYS A 62 11.07 -19.62 14.45
CA LYS A 62 10.65 -20.69 15.37
C LYS A 62 9.97 -21.87 14.67
N TYR A 63 9.34 -21.65 13.52
CA TYR A 63 8.49 -22.65 12.85
C TYR A 63 8.94 -22.97 11.40
N GLY A 64 9.97 -22.30 10.87
CA GLY A 64 10.46 -22.47 9.50
C GLY A 64 9.96 -21.39 8.53
N ASP A 65 10.39 -21.46 7.27
CA ASP A 65 10.15 -20.39 6.28
C ASP A 65 8.72 -20.30 5.73
N VAL A 66 7.93 -21.36 5.89
CA VAL A 66 6.53 -21.42 5.48
C VAL A 66 5.70 -21.75 6.71
N ILE A 67 4.92 -20.78 7.19
CA ILE A 67 4.13 -20.93 8.41
C ILE A 67 2.64 -20.73 8.17
N SER A 68 1.82 -21.51 8.87
CA SER A 68 0.36 -21.33 8.92
C SER A 68 -0.06 -20.47 10.10
N LEU A 69 -0.88 -19.46 9.84
CA LEU A 69 -1.50 -18.61 10.85
C LEU A 69 -3.00 -18.48 10.60
N TRP A 70 -3.78 -18.47 11.68
CA TRP A 70 -5.22 -18.26 11.65
C TRP A 70 -5.56 -16.84 12.08
N PHE A 71 -6.03 -16.02 11.15
CA PHE A 71 -6.49 -14.66 11.42
C PHE A 71 -8.01 -14.73 11.62
N GLY A 72 -8.44 -14.99 12.85
CA GLY A 72 -9.84 -15.25 13.18
C GLY A 72 -10.37 -16.47 12.44
N SER A 73 -11.23 -16.26 11.44
CA SER A 73 -11.76 -17.32 10.56
C SER A 73 -10.89 -17.63 9.32
N ARG A 74 -9.91 -16.78 8.96
CA ARG A 74 -9.12 -16.94 7.72
C ARG A 74 -7.80 -17.66 7.96
N LEU A 75 -7.45 -18.60 7.08
CA LEU A 75 -6.08 -19.11 6.98
C LEU A 75 -5.20 -18.07 6.28
N VAL A 76 -3.97 -17.90 6.78
CA VAL A 76 -2.92 -17.07 6.22
C VAL A 76 -1.63 -17.89 6.24
N VAL A 77 -1.14 -18.27 5.07
CA VAL A 77 0.22 -18.83 4.95
C VAL A 77 1.18 -17.66 4.76
N VAL A 78 2.27 -17.65 5.53
CA VAL A 78 3.34 -16.65 5.41
C VAL A 78 4.60 -17.36 4.92
N VAL A 79 5.14 -16.88 3.80
CA VAL A 79 6.42 -17.35 3.23
C VAL A 79 7.50 -16.29 3.52
N SER A 80 8.66 -16.73 4.00
CA SER A 80 9.80 -15.88 4.36
C SER A 80 11.10 -16.18 3.61
N SER A 81 11.24 -17.36 2.99
CA SER A 81 12.39 -17.72 2.15
C SER A 81 12.26 -17.16 0.72
N PRO A 82 13.34 -16.63 0.10
CA PRO A 82 13.29 -16.11 -1.26
C PRO A 82 13.05 -17.18 -2.33
N SER A 83 13.65 -18.38 -2.21
CA SER A 83 13.53 -19.43 -3.22
C SER A 83 12.09 -19.97 -3.31
N ILE A 84 11.43 -20.09 -2.16
CA ILE A 84 10.01 -20.45 -2.08
C ILE A 84 9.14 -19.32 -2.67
N VAL A 85 9.49 -18.04 -2.44
CA VAL A 85 8.80 -16.90 -3.06
C VAL A 85 9.03 -16.82 -4.56
N GLU A 86 10.22 -17.14 -5.06
CA GLU A 86 10.49 -17.26 -6.50
C GLU A 86 9.62 -18.36 -7.11
N GLU A 87 9.54 -19.54 -6.50
CA GLU A 87 8.63 -20.60 -6.94
C GLU A 87 7.15 -20.18 -6.90
N CYS A 88 6.74 -19.40 -5.89
CA CYS A 88 5.40 -18.84 -5.82
C CYS A 88 5.07 -17.86 -6.98
N PHE A 89 6.06 -17.14 -7.51
CA PHE A 89 5.87 -16.14 -8.58
C PHE A 89 6.37 -16.54 -9.96
N THR A 90 6.88 -17.77 -10.09
CA THR A 90 7.27 -18.41 -11.36
C THR A 90 6.40 -19.63 -11.64
N LYS A 91 6.63 -20.77 -10.97
CA LYS A 91 5.97 -22.06 -11.24
C LYS A 91 4.49 -22.06 -10.86
N ASN A 92 4.17 -21.52 -9.68
CA ASN A 92 2.81 -21.56 -9.11
C ASN A 92 1.99 -20.29 -9.37
N ASP A 93 2.45 -19.43 -10.30
CA ASP A 93 2.09 -18.02 -10.33
C ASP A 93 0.61 -17.76 -10.66
N VAL A 94 -0.08 -18.61 -11.43
CA VAL A 94 -1.51 -18.47 -11.77
C VAL A 94 -2.40 -18.69 -10.55
N VAL A 95 -2.16 -19.78 -9.81
CA VAL A 95 -2.94 -20.13 -8.59
C VAL A 95 -2.77 -19.04 -7.53
N LEU A 96 -1.55 -18.51 -7.44
CA LEU A 96 -1.10 -17.55 -6.45
C LEU A 96 -1.30 -16.06 -6.85
N ALA A 97 -1.60 -15.74 -8.11
CA ALA A 97 -1.81 -14.36 -8.59
C ALA A 97 -3.16 -13.73 -8.15
N ASN A 98 -3.61 -14.00 -6.94
CA ASN A 98 -4.96 -13.76 -6.46
C ASN A 98 -5.02 -12.67 -5.34
N ARG A 99 -6.19 -12.14 -4.97
CA ARG A 99 -6.37 -10.97 -4.07
C ARG A 99 -7.47 -11.08 -2.99
N PRO A 100 -7.20 -10.67 -1.72
CA PRO A 100 -8.13 -10.85 -0.60
C PRO A 100 -9.51 -10.19 -0.77
N ARG A 101 -10.58 -10.95 -0.50
CA ARG A 101 -11.93 -10.38 -0.34
C ARG A 101 -12.10 -9.76 1.05
N PHE A 102 -11.62 -8.52 1.20
CA PHE A 102 -11.84 -7.66 2.37
C PHE A 102 -13.05 -6.73 2.17
N LEU A 103 -13.66 -6.23 3.25
CA LEU A 103 -14.80 -5.31 3.22
C LEU A 103 -14.51 -4.02 2.43
N SER A 104 -13.28 -3.52 2.48
CA SER A 104 -12.79 -2.43 1.63
C SER A 104 -12.89 -2.78 0.14
N GLY A 105 -12.69 -4.05 -0.24
CA GLY A 105 -12.92 -4.52 -1.60
C GLY A 105 -14.39 -4.59 -2.02
N LYS A 106 -15.31 -4.86 -1.09
CA LYS A 106 -16.75 -4.79 -1.37
C LYS A 106 -17.18 -3.36 -1.71
N TYR A 107 -16.79 -2.39 -0.89
CA TYR A 107 -17.27 -1.01 -1.01
C TYR A 107 -16.34 -0.13 -1.85
N ILE A 108 -15.15 0.18 -1.35
CA ILE A 108 -14.20 1.11 -1.98
C ILE A 108 -13.75 0.60 -3.36
N TYR A 109 -13.46 -0.70 -3.50
CA TYR A 109 -12.97 -1.26 -4.77
C TYR A 109 -14.07 -1.80 -5.70
N TYR A 110 -15.25 -1.16 -5.65
CA TYR A 110 -16.37 -1.42 -6.56
C TYR A 110 -16.75 -2.92 -6.64
N ASN A 111 -16.94 -3.56 -5.49
CA ASN A 111 -17.15 -5.00 -5.38
C ASN A 111 -16.08 -5.84 -6.10
N TYR A 112 -14.80 -5.59 -5.77
CA TYR A 112 -13.62 -6.31 -6.26
C TYR A 112 -13.38 -6.23 -7.78
N THR A 113 -13.61 -5.06 -8.40
CA THR A 113 -13.42 -4.86 -9.85
C THR A 113 -12.16 -4.05 -10.22
N THR A 114 -11.42 -3.51 -9.24
CA THR A 114 -10.21 -2.71 -9.52
C THR A 114 -8.98 -3.60 -9.68
N LEU A 115 -7.99 -3.20 -10.50
CA LEU A 115 -6.77 -3.98 -10.80
C LEU A 115 -6.05 -4.53 -9.55
N GLY A 116 -6.03 -3.76 -8.46
CA GLY A 116 -5.37 -4.13 -7.19
C GLY A 116 -6.20 -5.03 -6.28
N SER A 117 -7.53 -4.98 -6.37
CA SER A 117 -8.48 -5.76 -5.55
C SER A 117 -8.98 -7.02 -6.22
N THR A 118 -8.98 -7.01 -7.55
CA THR A 118 -9.46 -8.09 -8.40
C THR A 118 -8.36 -9.06 -8.76
N SER A 119 -8.75 -10.21 -9.26
CA SER A 119 -8.05 -11.47 -9.01
C SER A 119 -7.85 -12.27 -10.30
N TYR A 120 -7.15 -13.40 -10.26
CA TYR A 120 -6.59 -13.95 -11.50
C TYR A 120 -7.64 -14.60 -12.39
N GLY A 121 -7.79 -14.03 -13.58
CA GLY A 121 -8.72 -14.48 -14.62
C GLY A 121 -8.54 -13.64 -15.88
N GLU A 122 -9.49 -13.72 -16.80
CA GLU A 122 -9.52 -12.85 -17.99
C GLU A 122 -9.54 -11.36 -17.62
N HIS A 123 -10.36 -10.97 -16.65
CA HIS A 123 -10.51 -9.57 -16.25
C HIS A 123 -9.22 -8.91 -15.80
N TRP A 124 -8.53 -9.54 -14.86
CA TRP A 124 -7.30 -8.97 -14.36
C TRP A 124 -6.25 -8.91 -15.48
N ARG A 125 -6.18 -9.91 -16.37
CA ARG A 125 -5.29 -9.87 -17.55
C ARG A 125 -5.61 -8.69 -18.46
N ASN A 126 -6.89 -8.44 -18.76
CA ASN A 126 -7.32 -7.32 -19.58
C ASN A 126 -7.05 -5.96 -18.91
N LEU A 127 -7.42 -5.76 -17.64
CA LEU A 127 -7.06 -4.53 -16.90
C LEU A 127 -5.55 -4.34 -16.79
N ARG A 128 -4.79 -5.42 -16.61
CA ARG A 128 -3.32 -5.39 -16.55
C ARG A 128 -2.73 -4.98 -17.88
N ARG A 129 -3.21 -5.54 -19.00
CA ARG A 129 -2.79 -5.16 -20.35
C ARG A 129 -3.00 -3.66 -20.56
N ILE A 130 -4.21 -3.17 -20.27
CA ILE A 130 -4.54 -1.74 -20.39
C ILE A 130 -3.63 -0.89 -19.51
N THR A 131 -3.48 -1.25 -18.23
CA THR A 131 -2.68 -0.45 -17.30
C THR A 131 -1.19 -0.43 -17.68
N ALA A 132 -0.63 -1.56 -18.15
CA ALA A 132 0.80 -1.66 -18.47
C ALA A 132 1.17 -1.11 -19.87
N ILE A 133 0.28 -1.23 -20.86
CA ILE A 133 0.54 -0.78 -22.24
C ILE A 133 -0.02 0.64 -22.47
N ASP A 134 -1.29 0.85 -22.12
CA ASP A 134 -2.07 2.02 -22.53
C ASP A 134 -1.94 3.19 -21.52
N VAL A 135 -1.60 2.91 -20.25
CA VAL A 135 -1.48 3.92 -19.17
C VAL A 135 -0.04 4.13 -18.68
N LEU A 136 0.69 3.05 -18.35
CA LEU A 136 1.98 3.10 -17.65
C LEU A 136 3.14 2.52 -18.48
N SER A 137 3.02 2.47 -19.81
CA SER A 137 4.16 2.13 -20.68
C SER A 137 5.22 3.24 -20.67
N SER A 138 6.47 2.90 -20.98
CA SER A 138 7.59 3.86 -21.03
C SER A 138 7.29 5.07 -21.93
N HIS A 139 6.59 4.89 -23.05
CA HIS A 139 6.18 5.99 -23.93
C HIS A 139 5.18 6.93 -23.23
N ARG A 140 4.09 6.39 -22.67
CA ARG A 140 3.09 7.20 -21.94
C ARG A 140 3.72 7.92 -20.75
N ILE A 141 4.52 7.24 -19.94
CA ILE A 141 5.28 7.83 -18.83
C ILE A 141 6.20 8.95 -19.32
N ASN A 142 6.92 8.75 -20.42
CA ASN A 142 7.83 9.77 -20.97
C ASN A 142 7.06 11.01 -21.49
N SER A 143 5.83 10.88 -22.00
CA SER A 143 4.98 12.03 -22.37
C SER A 143 4.65 12.95 -21.18
N PHE A 144 4.63 12.41 -19.96
CA PHE A 144 4.44 13.17 -18.72
C PHE A 144 5.74 13.68 -18.07
N THR A 145 6.87 13.72 -18.80
CA THR A 145 8.15 14.19 -18.23
C THR A 145 8.11 15.67 -17.83
N GLY A 146 7.36 16.51 -18.56
CA GLY A 146 7.17 17.92 -18.19
C GLY A 146 6.49 18.10 -16.82
N VAL A 147 5.43 17.31 -16.54
CA VAL A 147 4.75 17.29 -15.23
C VAL A 147 5.72 16.94 -14.11
N ARG A 148 6.49 15.86 -14.28
CA ARG A 148 7.47 15.44 -13.26
C ARG A 148 8.59 16.46 -13.04
N ARG A 149 9.09 17.07 -14.11
CA ARG A 149 10.13 18.10 -14.01
C ARG A 149 9.61 19.34 -13.27
N ASP A 150 8.38 19.77 -13.51
CA ASP A 150 7.77 20.93 -12.84
C ASP A 150 7.50 20.66 -11.34
N GLU A 151 6.92 19.53 -10.95
CA GLU A 151 6.71 19.22 -9.52
C GLU A 151 8.03 19.06 -8.75
N ILE A 152 9.03 18.38 -9.33
CA ILE A 152 10.35 18.22 -8.67
C ILE A 152 11.08 19.57 -8.64
N HIS A 153 11.01 20.39 -9.69
CA HIS A 153 11.60 21.73 -9.69
C HIS A 153 10.94 22.64 -8.63
N ARG A 154 9.62 22.56 -8.41
CA ARG A 154 8.94 23.28 -7.32
C ARG A 154 9.44 22.87 -5.94
N LEU A 155 9.62 21.56 -5.69
CA LEU A 155 10.21 21.05 -4.45
C LEU A 155 11.63 21.60 -4.24
N ILE A 156 12.49 21.47 -5.25
CA ILE A 156 13.88 21.95 -5.20
C ILE A 156 13.91 23.48 -5.02
N LYS A 157 13.05 24.24 -5.70
CA LYS A 157 12.98 25.69 -5.54
C LYS A 157 12.55 26.10 -4.13
N LYS A 158 11.46 25.57 -3.57
CA LYS A 158 11.03 25.92 -2.20
C LYS A 158 12.13 25.62 -1.17
N LEU A 159 12.82 24.48 -1.29
CA LEU A 159 13.98 24.16 -0.45
C LEU A 159 15.17 25.12 -0.66
N ALA A 160 15.42 25.58 -1.89
CA ALA A 160 16.50 26.52 -2.21
C ALA A 160 16.21 27.94 -1.69
N ASP A 161 14.97 28.41 -1.83
CA ASP A 161 14.51 29.71 -1.33
C ASP A 161 14.61 29.76 0.21
N GLU A 162 14.12 28.71 0.89
CA GLU A 162 14.15 28.54 2.35
C GLU A 162 15.59 28.45 2.91
N SER A 163 16.49 27.78 2.18
CA SER A 163 17.89 27.53 2.62
C SER A 163 18.94 28.45 1.97
N SER A 164 18.48 29.56 1.38
CA SER A 164 19.25 30.49 0.53
C SER A 164 20.36 31.29 1.23
N LYS A 165 20.38 31.27 2.57
CA LYS A 165 21.33 31.99 3.44
C LYS A 165 22.18 31.02 4.27
N ASP A 166 21.54 30.16 5.05
CA ASP A 166 22.22 29.15 5.86
C ASP A 166 21.39 27.87 6.04
N PHE A 167 21.92 26.90 6.79
CA PHE A 167 21.24 25.66 7.15
C PHE A 167 19.89 25.94 7.86
N VAL A 168 18.80 25.43 7.29
CA VAL A 168 17.44 25.50 7.85
C VAL A 168 16.87 24.11 8.10
N GLU A 169 16.10 23.93 9.18
CA GLU A 169 15.40 22.66 9.45
C GLU A 169 14.24 22.49 8.45
N VAL A 170 14.19 21.37 7.75
CA VAL A 170 13.10 21.01 6.84
C VAL A 170 12.51 19.64 7.18
N GLU A 171 11.19 19.55 7.12
CA GLU A 171 10.42 18.31 7.25
C GLU A 171 10.17 17.73 5.85
N LEU A 172 10.63 16.51 5.58
CA LEU A 172 10.66 15.93 4.24
C LEU A 172 9.45 15.03 3.91
N ARG A 173 8.73 14.48 4.90
CA ARG A 173 7.57 13.60 4.69
C ARG A 173 6.46 14.33 3.96
N SER A 174 6.05 15.50 4.44
CA SER A 174 5.05 16.38 3.81
C SER A 174 5.49 16.80 2.41
N ARG A 175 6.70 17.35 2.27
CA ARG A 175 7.27 17.81 0.99
C ARG A 175 7.30 16.72 -0.08
N PHE A 176 7.68 15.48 0.27
CA PHE A 176 7.65 14.35 -0.67
C PHE A 176 6.23 13.83 -0.94
N TYR A 177 5.33 13.89 0.05
CA TYR A 177 3.93 13.48 -0.09
C TYR A 177 3.22 14.39 -1.09
N ASP A 178 3.28 15.71 -0.90
CA ASP A 178 2.70 16.74 -1.75
C ASP A 178 3.18 16.61 -3.20
N MET A 179 4.50 16.55 -3.39
CA MET A 179 5.12 16.35 -4.70
C MET A 179 4.67 15.04 -5.35
N THR A 180 4.55 13.94 -4.60
CA THR A 180 4.16 12.63 -5.14
C THR A 180 2.68 12.60 -5.56
N PHE A 181 1.79 13.20 -4.75
CA PHE A 181 0.37 13.26 -5.09
C PHE A 181 0.08 14.23 -6.23
N ASN A 182 0.71 15.41 -6.27
CA ASN A 182 0.58 16.32 -7.42
C ASN A 182 1.13 15.69 -8.70
N ASN A 183 2.26 14.96 -8.65
CA ASN A 183 2.78 14.22 -9.79
C ASN A 183 1.74 13.24 -10.37
N ILE A 184 1.13 12.43 -9.51
CA ILE A 184 0.14 11.43 -9.92
C ILE A 184 -1.15 12.11 -10.42
N MET A 185 -1.68 13.09 -9.69
CA MET A 185 -2.94 13.73 -10.04
C MET A 185 -2.84 14.59 -11.30
N ARG A 186 -1.72 15.28 -11.54
CA ARG A 186 -1.51 15.99 -12.81
C ARG A 186 -1.37 15.05 -14.01
N MET A 187 -0.88 13.82 -13.81
CA MET A 187 -0.88 12.78 -14.85
C MET A 187 -2.29 12.19 -15.07
N ILE A 188 -3.12 12.12 -14.04
CA ILE A 188 -4.48 11.56 -14.10
C ILE A 188 -5.52 12.56 -14.62
N SER A 189 -5.55 13.78 -14.09
CA SER A 189 -6.59 14.81 -14.31
C SER A 189 -6.07 16.20 -14.66
N GLY A 190 -4.75 16.42 -14.65
CA GLY A 190 -4.13 17.73 -14.90
C GLY A 190 -4.04 18.67 -13.69
N LYS A 191 -4.89 18.52 -12.67
CA LYS A 191 -4.96 19.40 -11.48
C LYS A 191 -3.90 19.11 -10.40
N ARG A 192 -3.58 20.10 -9.56
CA ARG A 192 -2.88 19.93 -8.27
C ARG A 192 -3.85 19.88 -7.10
N TYR A 193 -3.43 19.25 -6.00
CA TYR A 193 -4.24 19.10 -4.78
C TYR A 193 -3.45 19.30 -3.47
N TYR A 194 -2.16 19.61 -3.56
CA TYR A 194 -1.25 19.80 -2.44
C TYR A 194 -0.32 21.00 -2.69
N GLY A 195 0.23 21.57 -1.62
CA GLY A 195 0.94 22.85 -1.63
C GLY A 195 0.02 24.08 -1.66
N ASP A 196 0.59 25.23 -1.30
CA ASP A 196 -0.08 26.54 -1.22
C ASP A 196 -0.47 27.07 -2.62
N ASP A 197 0.34 26.72 -3.63
CA ASP A 197 0.14 27.01 -5.06
C ASP A 197 -0.92 26.09 -5.72
N CYS A 198 -1.87 25.59 -4.93
CA CYS A 198 -3.03 24.88 -5.44
C CYS A 198 -3.94 25.84 -6.22
N ASP A 199 -4.60 25.33 -7.27
CA ASP A 199 -5.40 26.16 -8.17
C ASP A 199 -6.57 26.79 -7.39
N MET A 200 -6.50 28.10 -7.13
CA MET A 200 -7.28 28.83 -6.09
C MET A 200 -8.81 28.69 -6.17
N MET A 201 -9.34 28.23 -7.30
CA MET A 201 -10.77 27.98 -7.50
C MET A 201 -11.24 26.67 -6.82
N ASP A 202 -10.34 25.72 -6.60
CA ASP A 202 -10.65 24.33 -6.21
C ASP A 202 -10.16 23.96 -4.79
N VAL A 203 -9.91 24.95 -3.92
CA VAL A 203 -9.31 24.76 -2.58
C VAL A 203 -10.12 23.78 -1.70
N GLU A 204 -11.45 23.80 -1.78
CA GLU A 204 -12.30 22.83 -1.07
C GLU A 204 -12.29 21.44 -1.72
N GLU A 205 -12.23 21.33 -3.07
CA GLU A 205 -12.02 20.05 -3.76
C GLU A 205 -10.70 19.40 -3.28
N ALA A 206 -9.67 20.22 -3.09
CA ALA A 206 -8.39 19.78 -2.56
C ALA A 206 -8.46 19.35 -1.09
N LYS A 207 -9.15 20.09 -0.21
CA LYS A 207 -9.39 19.65 1.18
C LYS A 207 -10.16 18.31 1.23
N GLU A 208 -11.22 18.18 0.43
CA GLU A 208 -12.01 16.94 0.28
C GLU A 208 -11.14 15.76 -0.18
N PHE A 209 -10.30 15.97 -1.21
CA PHE A 209 -9.38 14.95 -1.74
C PHE A 209 -8.35 14.51 -0.69
N ARG A 210 -7.68 15.46 -0.01
CA ARG A 210 -6.67 15.16 1.02
C ARG A 210 -7.26 14.36 2.19
N ALA A 211 -8.48 14.69 2.63
CA ALA A 211 -9.20 13.95 3.65
C ALA A 211 -9.56 12.52 3.18
N MET A 212 -10.09 12.39 1.96
CA MET A 212 -10.48 11.11 1.36
C MET A 212 -9.29 10.15 1.18
N VAL A 213 -8.15 10.65 0.70
CA VAL A 213 -6.89 9.89 0.57
C VAL A 213 -6.43 9.37 1.94
N THR A 214 -6.51 10.21 2.98
CA THR A 214 -6.11 9.86 4.34
C THR A 214 -7.00 8.74 4.92
N ASP A 215 -8.31 8.85 4.74
CA ASP A 215 -9.27 7.83 5.19
C ASP A 215 -9.16 6.52 4.38
N LEU A 216 -8.91 6.62 3.08
CA LEU A 216 -8.66 5.48 2.19
C LEU A 216 -7.44 4.67 2.64
N LEU A 217 -6.31 5.33 2.94
CA LEU A 217 -5.09 4.67 3.40
C LEU A 217 -5.29 3.95 4.75
N LYS A 218 -6.04 4.55 5.68
CA LYS A 218 -6.34 3.97 7.01
C LYS A 218 -7.18 2.69 6.93
N LEU A 219 -8.14 2.59 5.99
CA LEU A 219 -9.02 1.42 5.85
C LEU A 219 -8.54 0.39 4.82
N SER A 220 -7.45 0.67 4.11
CA SER A 220 -6.87 -0.20 3.08
C SER A 220 -6.07 -1.37 3.66
N GLY A 221 -6.02 -2.46 2.88
CA GLY A 221 -5.25 -3.66 3.21
C GLY A 221 -5.79 -4.45 4.41
N ALA A 222 -4.90 -5.23 5.03
CA ALA A 222 -5.21 -6.16 6.12
C ALA A 222 -5.37 -5.48 7.50
N ASN A 223 -5.82 -4.22 7.55
CA ASN A 223 -5.81 -3.42 8.77
C ASN A 223 -7.01 -3.63 9.72
N ASN A 224 -8.16 -4.07 9.20
CA ASN A 224 -9.42 -4.06 9.95
C ASN A 224 -9.70 -5.40 10.66
N LYS A 225 -10.00 -5.38 11.98
CA LYS A 225 -10.37 -6.59 12.75
C LYS A 225 -11.61 -7.32 12.18
N ASN A 226 -12.57 -6.53 11.68
CA ASN A 226 -13.80 -7.00 11.03
C ASN A 226 -13.58 -7.89 9.80
N ASP A 227 -12.43 -7.78 9.11
CA ASP A 227 -12.12 -8.63 7.98
C ASP A 227 -11.83 -10.08 8.40
N PHE A 228 -11.43 -10.29 9.66
CA PHE A 228 -10.96 -11.57 10.21
C PHE A 228 -11.93 -12.22 11.20
N LEU A 229 -12.76 -11.43 11.89
CA LEU A 229 -13.68 -11.89 12.92
C LEU A 229 -15.14 -11.74 12.47
N PRO A 230 -15.83 -12.84 12.09
CA PRO A 230 -17.20 -12.79 11.57
C PRO A 230 -18.20 -12.09 12.49
N ILE A 231 -18.09 -12.28 13.81
CA ILE A 231 -19.00 -11.66 14.79
C ILE A 231 -18.88 -10.13 14.80
N LEU A 232 -17.67 -9.57 14.68
CA LEU A 232 -17.47 -8.12 14.62
C LEU A 232 -18.11 -7.51 13.37
N ARG A 233 -18.03 -8.24 12.24
CA ARG A 233 -18.67 -7.86 10.98
C ARG A 233 -20.20 -7.89 11.05
N VAL A 234 -20.81 -8.76 11.86
CA VAL A 234 -22.28 -8.79 12.05
C VAL A 234 -22.77 -7.58 12.84
N ILE A 235 -22.02 -7.14 13.85
CA ILE A 235 -22.38 -5.99 14.71
C ILE A 235 -21.88 -4.62 14.19
N ASP A 236 -21.29 -4.58 12.99
CA ASP A 236 -20.58 -3.41 12.43
C ASP A 236 -19.61 -2.73 13.42
N PHE A 237 -18.69 -3.51 14.01
CA PHE A 237 -17.78 -3.03 15.04
C PHE A 237 -16.90 -1.86 14.54
N GLU A 238 -16.72 -0.83 15.38
CA GLU A 238 -16.12 0.47 15.02
C GLU A 238 -16.83 1.21 13.86
N ASN A 239 -18.10 0.87 13.57
CA ASN A 239 -18.92 1.39 12.46
C ASN A 239 -18.21 1.28 11.09
N LEU A 240 -17.43 0.21 10.88
CA LEU A 240 -16.56 0.07 9.72
C LEU A 240 -17.32 0.08 8.40
N GLU A 241 -18.43 -0.64 8.27
CA GLU A 241 -19.24 -0.68 7.05
C GLU A 241 -19.85 0.70 6.75
N LYS A 242 -20.32 1.43 7.77
CA LYS A 242 -20.78 2.83 7.58
C LYS A 242 -19.64 3.75 7.14
N ARG A 243 -18.44 3.62 7.71
CA ARG A 243 -17.23 4.38 7.31
C ARG A 243 -16.83 4.05 5.88
N LEU A 244 -16.75 2.77 5.52
CA LEU A 244 -16.45 2.30 4.16
C LEU A 244 -17.47 2.79 3.13
N LYS A 245 -18.77 2.79 3.45
CA LYS A 245 -19.81 3.39 2.59
C LYS A 245 -19.66 4.90 2.45
N LYS A 246 -19.40 5.64 3.54
CA LYS A 246 -19.17 7.10 3.51
C LYS A 246 -17.99 7.46 2.60
N ILE A 247 -16.89 6.73 2.71
CA ILE A 247 -15.68 6.94 1.88
C ILE A 247 -15.96 6.53 0.43
N SER A 248 -16.58 5.36 0.21
CA SER A 248 -17.00 4.91 -1.13
C SER A 248 -17.84 5.95 -1.86
N ASN A 249 -18.81 6.58 -1.19
CA ASN A 249 -19.66 7.61 -1.79
C ASN A 249 -18.85 8.88 -2.11
N LYS A 250 -17.98 9.35 -1.21
CA LYS A 250 -17.08 10.49 -1.46
C LYS A 250 -16.15 10.24 -2.65
N THR A 251 -15.53 9.06 -2.72
CA THR A 251 -14.65 8.67 -3.83
C THR A 251 -15.41 8.57 -5.14
N ASP A 252 -16.62 8.01 -5.15
CA ASP A 252 -17.41 7.88 -6.36
C ASP A 252 -17.92 9.23 -6.90
N THR A 253 -18.35 10.15 -6.02
CA THR A 253 -18.69 11.53 -6.40
C THR A 253 -17.50 12.26 -7.02
N PHE A 254 -16.33 12.22 -6.38
CA PHE A 254 -15.12 12.88 -6.88
C PHE A 254 -14.64 12.32 -8.23
N LEU A 255 -14.59 10.98 -8.36
CA LEU A 255 -14.19 10.34 -9.62
C LEU A 255 -15.21 10.61 -10.74
N ARG A 256 -16.51 10.68 -10.45
CA ARG A 256 -17.53 11.12 -11.42
C ARG A 256 -17.33 12.58 -11.84
N GLY A 257 -17.01 13.47 -10.90
CA GLY A 257 -16.69 14.87 -11.18
C GLY A 257 -15.55 14.98 -12.20
N LEU A 258 -14.41 14.36 -11.89
CA LEU A 258 -13.25 14.31 -12.80
C LEU A 258 -13.58 13.71 -14.17
N ILE A 259 -14.31 12.60 -14.21
CA ILE A 259 -14.73 11.95 -15.47
C ILE A 259 -15.65 12.87 -16.28
N GLN A 260 -16.58 13.57 -15.65
CA GLN A 260 -17.51 14.46 -16.34
C GLN A 260 -16.82 15.73 -16.84
N GLU A 261 -15.88 16.29 -16.07
CA GLU A 261 -15.05 17.42 -16.48
C GLU A 261 -14.25 17.08 -17.76
N HIS A 262 -13.64 15.89 -17.82
CA HIS A 262 -12.89 15.45 -19.01
C HIS A 262 -13.81 15.16 -20.21
N ARG A 263 -14.98 14.55 -19.99
CA ARG A 263 -15.99 14.32 -21.04
C ARG A 263 -16.57 15.61 -21.64
N ASN A 264 -16.62 16.69 -20.87
CA ASN A 264 -17.18 17.97 -21.31
C ASN A 264 -16.17 18.87 -22.05
N LYS A 265 -14.87 18.55 -22.05
CA LYS A 265 -13.83 19.34 -22.73
C LYS A 265 -13.88 19.09 -24.24
N LYS A 266 -14.04 20.18 -25.03
CA LYS A 266 -14.07 20.13 -26.51
C LYS A 266 -12.73 19.79 -27.17
N GLN A 267 -11.62 19.83 -26.43
CA GLN A 267 -10.32 19.31 -26.85
C GLN A 267 -9.94 18.13 -25.94
N HIS A 268 -9.55 17.01 -26.55
CA HIS A 268 -9.02 15.87 -25.80
C HIS A 268 -7.62 16.17 -25.28
N THR A 269 -7.49 16.23 -23.96
CA THR A 269 -6.22 16.37 -23.26
C THR A 269 -5.41 15.06 -23.25
N ASN A 270 -4.10 15.15 -23.03
CA ASN A 270 -3.23 13.97 -22.93
C ASN A 270 -3.25 13.37 -21.50
N THR A 271 -4.42 13.15 -20.88
CA THR A 271 -4.49 12.59 -19.51
C THR A 271 -4.58 11.06 -19.50
N MET A 272 -4.53 10.45 -18.31
CA MET A 272 -4.87 9.04 -18.14
C MET A 272 -6.39 8.79 -18.17
N ILE A 273 -7.24 9.74 -17.74
CA ILE A 273 -8.70 9.59 -17.79
C ILE A 273 -9.19 9.49 -19.23
N ASP A 274 -8.72 10.38 -20.10
CA ASP A 274 -9.07 10.42 -21.54
C ASP A 274 -8.77 9.08 -22.25
N HIS A 275 -7.71 8.38 -21.81
CA HIS A 275 -7.29 7.09 -22.36
C HIS A 275 -8.03 5.88 -21.74
N LEU A 276 -8.45 5.99 -20.48
CA LEU A 276 -9.06 4.87 -19.73
C LEU A 276 -10.56 4.66 -20.01
N LEU A 277 -11.26 5.66 -20.55
CA LEU A 277 -12.70 5.63 -20.82
C LEU A 277 -13.19 4.58 -21.86
N ARG A 278 -12.31 3.69 -22.33
CA ARG A 278 -12.51 2.84 -23.53
C ARG A 278 -12.69 1.33 -23.26
N PHE A 279 -12.80 0.86 -22.01
CA PHE A 279 -12.72 -0.59 -21.65
C PHE A 279 -13.66 -1.07 -20.49
N LYS A 280 -13.95 -2.39 -20.36
CA LYS A 280 -14.83 -3.06 -19.33
C LYS A 280 -14.42 -4.51 -18.98
N VAL A 281 -14.47 -5.01 -17.70
CA VAL A 281 -14.12 -6.43 -17.30
C VAL A 281 -14.43 -6.90 -15.79
N PRO A 282 -14.63 -8.22 -15.41
CA PRO A 282 -14.79 -8.83 -14.01
C PRO A 282 -14.19 -10.31 -13.69
N ARG A 283 -13.87 -10.99 -12.52
CA ARG A 283 -13.56 -10.86 -11.02
C ARG A 283 -12.94 -12.18 -10.36
N ASP A 284 -12.45 -12.16 -9.08
CA ASP A 284 -12.14 -13.24 -8.04
C ASP A 284 -10.96 -14.30 -8.23
N THR A 285 -10.15 -14.87 -7.28
CA THR A 285 -10.11 -15.23 -5.79
C THR A 285 -8.83 -14.68 -4.97
N ILE A 286 -8.14 -15.30 -3.95
CA ILE A 286 -7.21 -14.66 -2.88
C ILE A 286 -5.65 -15.06 -2.76
N LEU A 287 -4.66 -14.15 -2.38
CA LEU A 287 -3.27 -14.39 -1.76
C LEU A 287 -2.59 -13.14 -1.04
N LEU A 288 -1.54 -13.31 -0.18
CA LEU A 288 -0.61 -12.29 0.44
C LEU A 288 0.92 -12.69 0.43
N ILE A 289 1.87 -11.75 0.71
CA ILE A 289 3.36 -11.92 0.67
C ILE A 289 4.07 -11.09 1.78
N ASN A 290 5.23 -11.53 2.32
CA ASN A 290 6.05 -10.79 3.31
C ASN A 290 7.42 -10.30 2.77
N ALA A 291 7.42 -9.38 1.80
CA ALA A 291 8.66 -8.90 1.15
C ALA A 291 9.68 -8.24 2.11
N TRP A 292 9.23 -7.56 3.17
CA TRP A 292 10.10 -6.88 4.15
C TRP A 292 11.10 -7.83 4.82
N ALA A 293 10.68 -9.07 5.10
CA ALA A 293 11.52 -10.08 5.73
C ALA A 293 12.60 -10.59 4.77
N ILE A 294 12.22 -10.85 3.52
CA ILE A 294 13.10 -11.32 2.44
C ILE A 294 14.17 -10.28 2.12
N HIS A 295 13.87 -8.98 2.21
CA HIS A 295 14.85 -7.89 2.06
C HIS A 295 15.73 -7.67 3.29
N ARG A 296 15.52 -8.41 4.38
CA ARG A 296 16.29 -8.32 5.65
C ARG A 296 16.71 -9.69 6.16
N ASP A 297 16.82 -10.67 5.27
CA ASP A 297 17.27 -12.01 5.60
C ASP A 297 18.81 -12.12 5.45
N PRO A 298 19.57 -12.48 6.51
CA PRO A 298 21.03 -12.58 6.45
C PRO A 298 21.55 -13.74 5.58
N GLU A 299 20.75 -14.77 5.30
CA GLU A 299 21.17 -15.87 4.41
C GLU A 299 21.14 -15.42 2.93
N THR A 300 20.17 -14.56 2.59
CA THR A 300 20.01 -13.96 1.25
C THR A 300 20.92 -12.77 1.02
N TRP A 301 21.19 -11.97 2.06
CA TRP A 301 21.88 -10.68 1.96
C TRP A 301 22.97 -10.54 3.04
N SER A 302 24.24 -10.42 2.61
CA SER A 302 25.34 -10.06 3.49
C SER A 302 25.07 -8.72 4.19
N GLU A 303 25.16 -8.65 5.52
CA GLU A 303 24.74 -7.45 6.28
C GLU A 303 23.31 -6.97 5.93
N ALA A 304 22.32 -7.85 6.01
CA ALA A 304 20.92 -7.60 5.60
C ALA A 304 20.22 -6.42 6.31
N THR A 305 20.79 -5.88 7.39
CA THR A 305 20.27 -4.71 8.13
C THR A 305 21.05 -3.42 7.84
N SER A 306 22.21 -3.49 7.18
CA SER A 306 23.04 -2.33 6.86
C SER A 306 22.57 -1.66 5.57
N PHE A 307 22.41 -0.33 5.60
CA PHE A 307 22.25 0.47 4.39
C PHE A 307 23.59 0.52 3.64
N LYS A 308 23.71 -0.33 2.63
CA LYS A 308 24.94 -0.57 1.85
C LYS A 308 24.59 -0.61 0.36
N PRO A 309 24.58 0.54 -0.35
CA PRO A 309 24.26 0.63 -1.77
C PRO A 309 25.21 -0.18 -2.68
N GLU A 310 26.49 -0.25 -2.33
CA GLU A 310 27.61 -0.85 -3.07
C GLU A 310 27.38 -2.35 -3.32
N ARG A 311 26.59 -2.98 -2.44
CA ARG A 311 25.99 -4.31 -2.58
C ARG A 311 25.42 -4.59 -3.98
N PHE A 312 24.81 -3.58 -4.61
CA PHE A 312 24.14 -3.71 -5.90
C PHE A 312 25.05 -3.52 -7.12
N GLU A 313 26.34 -3.21 -6.91
CA GLU A 313 27.37 -3.21 -7.97
C GLU A 313 27.73 -4.64 -8.39
N LYS A 314 27.52 -5.61 -7.49
CA LYS A 314 27.72 -7.04 -7.76
C LYS A 314 26.56 -7.58 -8.60
N GLU A 315 26.91 -8.28 -9.69
CA GLU A 315 25.94 -8.92 -10.58
C GLU A 315 24.99 -9.89 -9.85
N GLY A 316 23.74 -9.94 -10.30
CA GLY A 316 22.68 -10.79 -9.73
C GLY A 316 22.02 -10.27 -8.44
N GLU A 317 22.70 -9.44 -7.62
CA GLU A 317 22.14 -8.96 -6.35
C GLU A 317 20.86 -8.12 -6.53
N LEU A 318 20.74 -7.38 -7.64
CA LEU A 318 19.53 -6.63 -7.97
C LEU A 318 18.31 -7.53 -8.25
N ALA A 319 18.51 -8.75 -8.78
CA ALA A 319 17.41 -9.66 -9.11
C ALA A 319 16.66 -10.18 -7.86
N LYS A 320 17.35 -10.23 -6.72
CA LYS A 320 16.77 -10.56 -5.40
C LYS A 320 15.78 -9.49 -4.90
N LEU A 321 15.83 -8.26 -5.43
CA LEU A 321 15.09 -7.11 -4.89
C LEU A 321 13.63 -7.04 -5.36
N ILE A 322 12.77 -7.88 -4.78
CA ILE A 322 11.31 -7.89 -5.03
C ILE A 322 10.54 -6.65 -4.49
N ALA A 323 11.14 -5.46 -4.46
CA ALA A 323 10.55 -4.22 -3.94
C ALA A 323 9.25 -3.80 -4.66
N PHE A 324 9.16 -4.09 -5.96
CA PHE A 324 7.93 -3.92 -6.74
C PHE A 324 7.11 -5.22 -6.88
N GLY A 325 7.45 -6.28 -6.13
CA GLY A 325 6.90 -7.63 -6.31
C GLY A 325 7.44 -8.33 -7.57
N LEU A 326 7.02 -9.59 -7.76
CA LEU A 326 7.49 -10.47 -8.84
C LEU A 326 6.32 -11.09 -9.63
N GLY A 327 6.61 -11.65 -10.80
CA GLY A 327 5.66 -12.35 -11.65
C GLY A 327 4.49 -11.48 -12.12
N ARG A 328 3.35 -12.11 -12.43
CA ARG A 328 2.15 -11.43 -12.98
C ARG A 328 1.69 -10.24 -12.13
N ARG A 329 1.89 -10.31 -10.80
CA ARG A 329 1.39 -9.32 -9.83
C ARG A 329 2.38 -8.22 -9.43
N ALA A 330 3.56 -8.16 -10.04
CA ALA A 330 4.51 -7.05 -9.87
C ALA A 330 3.86 -5.68 -10.18
N CYS A 331 4.34 -4.60 -9.58
CA CYS A 331 3.75 -3.25 -9.68
C CYS A 331 3.85 -2.70 -11.11
N PRO A 332 2.74 -2.32 -11.78
CA PRO A 332 2.80 -1.72 -13.11
C PRO A 332 3.38 -0.30 -13.07
N GLY A 333 3.37 0.36 -11.91
CA GLY A 333 3.94 1.68 -11.69
C GLY A 333 5.44 1.71 -11.39
N GLY A 334 6.13 0.56 -11.34
CA GLY A 334 7.56 0.52 -10.97
C GLY A 334 8.44 1.41 -11.86
N GLY A 335 8.19 1.41 -13.17
CA GLY A 335 8.90 2.28 -14.13
C GLY A 335 8.62 3.79 -13.96
N LEU A 336 7.47 4.17 -13.37
CA LEU A 336 7.17 5.56 -13.00
C LEU A 336 7.84 5.92 -11.68
N ALA A 337 7.73 5.04 -10.68
CA ALA A 337 8.31 5.22 -9.35
C ALA A 337 9.83 5.40 -9.41
N MET A 338 10.56 4.53 -10.12
CA MET A 338 12.02 4.65 -10.24
C MET A 338 12.44 5.97 -10.93
N ARG A 339 11.74 6.39 -11.99
CA ARG A 339 12.00 7.68 -12.65
C ARG A 339 11.80 8.87 -11.71
N ALA A 340 10.79 8.83 -10.84
CA ALA A 340 10.53 9.88 -9.85
C ALA A 340 11.57 9.86 -8.72
N ILE A 341 11.85 8.68 -8.14
CA ILE A 341 12.79 8.50 -7.03
C ILE A 341 14.20 8.92 -7.44
N CYS A 342 14.74 8.41 -8.55
CA CYS A 342 16.11 8.72 -8.98
C CYS A 342 16.30 10.21 -9.32
N LEU A 343 15.32 10.83 -9.99
CA LEU A 343 15.40 12.26 -10.32
C LEU A 343 15.28 13.15 -9.09
N THR A 344 14.39 12.82 -8.15
CA THR A 344 14.23 13.57 -6.90
C THR A 344 15.46 13.44 -6.02
N LEU A 345 15.93 12.22 -5.77
CA LEU A 345 17.09 11.96 -4.92
C LEU A 345 18.39 12.54 -5.51
N GLY A 346 18.59 12.39 -6.83
CA GLY A 346 19.73 12.97 -7.54
C GLY A 346 19.79 14.49 -7.37
N LEU A 347 18.67 15.19 -7.57
CA LEU A 347 18.60 16.64 -7.37
C LEU A 347 18.75 17.05 -5.90
N LEU A 348 18.20 16.29 -4.94
CA LEU A 348 18.41 16.59 -3.51
C LEU A 348 19.88 16.48 -3.10
N ILE A 349 20.65 15.55 -3.67
CA ILE A 349 22.09 15.38 -3.42
C ILE A 349 22.91 16.47 -4.16
N GLN A 350 22.57 16.74 -5.42
CA GLN A 350 23.27 17.73 -6.26
C GLN A 350 23.02 19.18 -5.84
N CYS A 351 21.84 19.50 -5.31
CA CYS A 351 21.45 20.87 -4.99
C CYS A 351 21.72 21.29 -3.54
N PHE A 352 21.87 20.34 -2.61
CA PHE A 352 21.90 20.66 -1.18
C PHE A 352 23.02 19.96 -0.41
N GLU A 353 23.43 20.61 0.66
CA GLU A 353 24.15 20.01 1.78
C GLU A 353 23.15 19.66 2.89
N TRP A 354 23.33 18.48 3.45
CA TRP A 354 22.44 17.91 4.46
C TRP A 354 23.21 17.62 5.74
N LYS A 355 22.63 18.00 6.88
CA LYS A 355 23.09 17.62 8.22
C LYS A 355 21.91 17.09 9.03
N LYS A 356 22.20 16.40 10.14
CA LYS A 356 21.19 16.12 11.17
C LYS A 356 20.73 17.43 11.82
N VAL A 357 19.58 17.40 12.51
CA VAL A 357 19.09 18.52 13.34
C VAL A 357 19.84 18.62 14.66
N ASP A 358 20.17 17.47 15.24
CA ASP A 358 21.05 17.33 16.40
C ASP A 358 21.97 16.09 16.22
N ASP A 359 22.91 15.86 17.14
CA ASP A 359 23.87 14.75 16.99
C ASP A 359 23.26 13.35 17.18
N LYS A 360 21.99 13.24 17.59
CA LYS A 360 21.32 11.96 17.92
C LYS A 360 21.18 11.06 16.69
N GLU A 361 20.90 9.78 16.91
CA GLU A 361 20.53 8.90 15.80
C GLU A 361 19.14 9.27 15.25
N ILE A 362 18.98 9.11 13.94
CA ILE A 362 17.72 9.40 13.25
C ILE A 362 16.74 8.27 13.59
N ASP A 363 15.59 8.58 14.21
CA ASP A 363 14.61 7.56 14.59
C ASP A 363 13.98 6.86 13.37
N MET A 364 14.48 5.65 13.07
CA MET A 364 14.02 4.80 11.97
C MET A 364 12.87 3.85 12.36
N SER A 365 12.24 4.03 13.53
CA SER A 365 11.11 3.19 13.94
C SER A 365 9.89 3.36 13.00
N GLU A 366 9.11 2.30 12.86
CA GLU A 366 8.12 2.17 11.78
C GLU A 366 6.68 2.40 12.26
N GLU A 367 5.91 3.18 11.50
CA GLU A 367 4.48 3.37 11.68
C GLU A 367 3.70 2.14 11.19
N SER A 368 2.69 1.70 11.96
CA SER A 368 1.89 0.54 11.56
C SER A 368 0.70 0.91 10.66
N GLY A 369 0.95 0.93 9.34
CA GLY A 369 -0.06 1.22 8.32
C GLY A 369 -0.16 0.18 7.19
N PHE A 370 -0.90 0.56 6.14
CA PHE A 370 -0.87 -0.14 4.84
C PHE A 370 0.45 0.12 4.08
N THR A 371 1.00 1.33 4.22
CA THR A 371 2.31 1.73 3.72
C THR A 371 3.35 1.65 4.83
N LEU A 372 4.54 1.14 4.50
CA LEU A 372 5.70 1.22 5.39
C LEU A 372 6.16 2.68 5.47
N SER A 373 6.11 3.27 6.65
CA SER A 373 6.42 4.68 6.91
C SER A 373 7.23 4.79 8.19
N ARG A 374 8.05 5.85 8.36
CA ARG A 374 8.62 6.16 9.67
C ARG A 374 7.54 6.71 10.62
N SER A 375 7.62 6.34 11.89
CA SER A 375 6.78 6.85 12.97
C SER A 375 6.94 8.37 13.12
N VAL A 376 8.19 8.82 13.25
CA VAL A 376 8.61 10.22 13.29
C VAL A 376 8.98 10.68 11.87
N PRO A 377 8.40 11.77 11.35
CA PRO A 377 8.77 12.33 10.05
C PRO A 377 10.26 12.72 9.98
N LEU A 378 10.87 12.63 8.79
CA LEU A 378 12.28 12.98 8.63
C LEU A 378 12.46 14.50 8.63
N LYS A 379 12.99 15.02 9.74
CA LYS A 379 13.60 16.35 9.80
C LYS A 379 15.09 16.27 9.48
N ALA A 380 15.59 17.24 8.72
CA ALA A 380 17.02 17.40 8.44
C ALA A 380 17.37 18.88 8.28
N MET A 381 18.63 19.25 8.52
CA MET A 381 19.13 20.59 8.20
C MET A 381 19.58 20.62 6.74
N CYS A 382 19.09 21.59 5.99
CA CYS A 382 19.30 21.74 4.55
C CYS A 382 19.97 23.08 4.22
N LYS A 383 20.99 23.11 3.36
CA LYS A 383 21.59 24.33 2.81
C LYS A 383 21.79 24.22 1.30
N VAL A 384 21.35 25.21 0.51
CA VAL A 384 21.56 25.19 -0.95
C VAL A 384 23.05 25.33 -1.29
N ARG A 385 23.53 24.51 -2.22
CA ARG A 385 24.93 24.54 -2.67
C ARG A 385 25.17 25.79 -3.54
N PRO A 386 26.30 26.51 -3.36
CA PRO A 386 26.59 27.74 -4.13
C PRO A 386 26.57 27.58 -5.66
N VAL A 387 26.87 26.38 -6.17
CA VAL A 387 26.85 26.05 -7.60
C VAL A 387 25.42 26.13 -8.19
N ILE A 388 24.40 25.75 -7.41
CA ILE A 388 23.00 25.73 -7.87
C ILE A 388 22.31 27.08 -7.71
N LYS A 389 22.80 27.97 -6.82
CA LYS A 389 22.29 29.34 -6.71
C LYS A 389 22.35 30.08 -8.06
N LYS A 390 23.44 29.88 -8.81
CA LYS A 390 23.66 30.38 -10.19
C LYS A 390 22.81 29.71 -11.29
N LEU A 391 21.88 28.82 -10.94
CA LEU A 391 21.01 28.08 -11.86
C LEU A 391 19.52 28.15 -11.46
N VAL A 392 19.19 29.00 -10.47
CA VAL A 392 17.85 29.19 -9.90
C VAL A 392 17.53 30.70 -9.77
N GLU A 393 18.57 31.53 -9.62
CA GLU A 393 18.60 32.92 -10.11
C GLU A 393 18.53 32.96 -11.65
#